data_AF-A0AA86IRR9-F1
#
_entry.id   AF-A0AA86IRR9-F1
#
_cell.length_a   1.000
_cell.length_b   1.000
_cell.length_c   1.000
_cell.angle_alpha   90.00
_cell.angle_beta   90.00
_cell.angle_gamma   90.00
#
_symmetry.space_group_name_H-M   'P 1'
#
loop_
_entity.id
_entity.type
_entity.pdbx_description
1 polymer ?
#
loop_
_entity_poly.entity_id
_entity_poly.type
_entity_poly.pdbx_seq_one_letter_code
_entity_poly.pdbx_strand_id
1 'polypeptide(L)'
;MRFKSRTVLWLACGLYLSPVFGGLSHIEKLNQEATSSRQVLEHQYGLCRALRDREVNYFDFWLQAQRREVQVKMLRELSEIAFNNCIKPQSDAFTLMVVRLAAVSKDKSKLEEWLDLYPEDNPDDFTQTAIPAYVFEQQLQRLSQSPTFHFPFNPMDASNTIIHGDETKLMETLSEAVIREPYIQGLFPPPQWLLPSQP
;
A
#
# COMPACT_ATOMS: atom_id res chain seq x y z
N MET A 1 15.82 -3.08 95.05
CA MET A 1 15.53 -1.73 94.50
C MET A 1 14.52 -1.88 93.36
N ARG A 2 13.38 -1.18 93.45
CA ARG A 2 12.38 -0.98 92.38
C ARG A 2 13.04 -0.10 91.28
N PHE A 3 12.69 -0.13 89.98
CA PHE A 3 11.38 0.05 89.37
C PHE A 3 11.40 -0.46 87.91
N LYS A 4 10.27 -1.05 87.47
CA LYS A 4 9.91 -1.35 86.07
C LYS A 4 9.75 -0.06 85.26
N SER A 5 10.18 -0.06 84.01
CA SER A 5 9.46 0.62 82.93
C SER A 5 9.73 -0.05 81.57
N ARG A 6 8.66 -0.29 80.82
CA ARG A 6 8.62 -0.92 79.49
C ARG A 6 8.76 0.18 78.44
N THR A 7 9.54 -0.06 77.40
CA THR A 7 9.41 0.70 76.15
C THR A 7 9.60 -0.23 74.95
N VAL A 8 8.51 -0.40 74.22
CA VAL A 8 8.40 -1.06 72.92
C VAL A 8 8.93 -0.08 71.87
N LEU A 9 9.85 -0.49 71.00
CA LEU A 9 10.14 0.27 69.78
C LEU A 9 10.30 -0.66 68.56
N TRP A 10 9.16 -0.85 67.91
CA TRP A 10 8.89 -0.93 66.47
C TRP A 10 10.02 -1.30 65.49
N LEU A 11 9.74 -2.38 64.74
CA LEU A 11 10.19 -2.66 63.38
C LEU A 11 10.16 -1.42 62.48
N ALA A 12 11.25 -1.18 61.76
CA ALA A 12 11.22 -0.41 60.52
C ALA A 12 11.87 -1.25 59.42
N CYS A 13 11.02 -1.86 58.60
CA CYS A 13 11.35 -2.37 57.27
C CYS A 13 12.01 -1.27 56.44
N GLY A 14 13.32 -1.34 56.25
CA GLY A 14 14.06 -0.56 55.26
C GLY A 14 14.10 -1.25 53.91
N LEU A 15 12.94 -1.60 53.34
CA LEU A 15 12.80 -1.93 51.92
C LEU A 15 12.08 -0.78 51.24
N TYR A 16 12.78 0.35 51.07
CA TYR A 16 12.41 1.34 50.06
C TYR A 16 13.00 0.90 48.71
N LEU A 17 12.46 -0.20 48.16
CA LEU A 17 12.38 -0.33 46.71
C LEU A 17 11.18 0.50 46.29
N SER A 18 11.37 1.82 46.20
CA SER A 18 10.43 2.67 45.49
C SER A 18 10.33 2.13 44.07
N PRO A 19 9.15 1.72 43.57
CA PRO A 19 9.02 1.50 42.15
C PRO A 19 9.07 2.89 41.54
N VAL A 20 10.23 3.27 41.01
CA VAL A 20 10.34 4.42 40.11
C VAL A 20 9.60 4.00 38.83
N PHE A 21 8.27 4.11 38.87
CA PHE A 21 7.45 4.21 37.67
C PHE A 21 7.75 5.59 37.07
N GLY A 22 8.89 5.69 36.39
CA GLY A 22 9.20 6.82 35.52
C GLY A 22 8.26 6.74 34.32
N GLY A 23 7.13 7.44 34.39
CA GLY A 23 6.31 7.68 33.21
C GLY A 23 7.17 8.37 32.15
N LEU A 24 7.21 7.81 30.95
CA LEU A 24 7.93 8.41 29.82
C LEU A 24 7.42 9.84 29.59
N SER A 25 8.34 10.75 29.26
CA SER A 25 7.93 12.08 28.82
C SER A 25 7.00 11.96 27.61
N HIS A 26 6.09 12.92 27.41
CA HIS A 26 5.14 12.86 26.29
C HIS A 26 5.85 12.72 24.92
N ILE A 27 7.01 13.37 24.74
CA ILE A 27 7.84 13.26 23.53
C ILE A 27 8.42 11.85 23.41
N GLU A 28 8.89 11.27 24.51
CA GLU A 28 9.45 9.91 24.51
C GLU A 28 8.41 8.86 24.15
N LYS A 29 7.17 9.02 24.66
CA LYS A 29 6.05 8.18 24.26
C LYS A 29 5.73 8.29 22.76
N LEU A 30 5.69 9.52 22.22
CA LEU A 30 5.48 9.74 20.79
C LEU A 30 6.61 9.16 19.93
N ASN A 31 7.86 9.25 20.39
CA ASN A 31 9.01 8.63 19.72
C ASN A 31 8.88 7.09 19.69
N GLN A 32 8.45 6.49 20.79
CA GLN A 32 8.22 5.05 20.86
C GLN A 32 7.08 4.63 19.93
N GLU A 33 5.97 5.38 19.90
CA GLU A 33 4.84 5.14 18.99
C GLU A 33 5.25 5.28 17.52
N ALA A 34 6.04 6.31 17.16
CA ALA A 34 6.56 6.47 15.82
C ALA A 34 7.48 5.30 15.41
N THR A 35 8.34 4.84 16.32
CA THR A 35 9.23 3.69 16.07
C THR A 35 8.43 2.41 15.86
N SER A 36 7.41 2.17 16.69
CA SER A 36 6.51 1.02 16.51
C SER A 36 5.74 1.08 15.20
N SER A 37 5.24 2.26 14.83
CA SER A 37 4.51 2.44 13.57
C SER A 37 5.42 2.23 12.35
N ARG A 38 6.70 2.59 12.43
CA ARG A 38 7.69 2.29 11.38
C ARG A 38 7.88 0.78 11.20
N GLN A 39 8.00 0.02 12.30
CA GLN A 39 8.14 -1.44 12.23
C GLN A 39 6.92 -2.11 11.59
N VAL A 40 5.72 -1.63 11.90
CA VAL A 40 4.47 -2.12 11.28
C VAL A 40 4.47 -1.83 9.78
N LEU A 41 4.89 -0.63 9.38
CA LEU A 41 5.02 -0.26 7.97
C LEU A 41 6.05 -1.15 7.25
N GLU A 42 7.24 -1.33 7.81
CA GLU A 42 8.30 -2.18 7.24
C GLU A 42 7.82 -3.63 7.08
N HIS A 43 7.09 -4.14 8.07
CA HIS A 43 6.45 -5.46 7.99
C HIS A 43 5.44 -5.52 6.84
N GLN A 44 4.56 -4.51 6.72
CA GLN A 44 3.58 -4.42 5.64
C GLN A 44 4.25 -4.36 4.26
N TYR A 45 5.35 -3.61 4.11
CA TYR A 45 6.16 -3.60 2.91
C TYR A 45 6.66 -5.01 2.54
N GLY A 46 7.13 -5.77 3.52
CA GLY A 46 7.54 -7.16 3.35
C GLY A 46 6.41 -8.05 2.85
N LEU A 47 5.23 -7.95 3.46
CA LEU A 47 4.03 -8.69 3.03
C LEU A 47 3.60 -8.32 1.61
N CYS A 48 3.49 -7.02 1.31
CA CYS A 48 3.10 -6.54 -0.02
C CYS A 48 4.12 -6.94 -1.10
N ARG A 49 5.41 -7.05 -0.76
CA ARG A 49 6.43 -7.56 -1.67
C ARG A 49 6.25 -9.05 -1.93
N ALA A 50 6.02 -9.85 -0.89
CA ALA A 50 5.79 -11.29 -1.03
C ALA A 50 4.53 -11.62 -1.86
N LEU A 51 3.50 -10.77 -1.79
CA LEU A 51 2.31 -10.90 -2.64
C LEU A 51 2.62 -10.78 -4.13
N ARG A 52 3.76 -10.20 -4.54
CA ARG A 52 4.09 -10.07 -5.97
C ARG A 52 4.35 -11.41 -6.66
N ASP A 53 4.75 -12.43 -5.91
CA ASP A 53 5.11 -13.76 -6.42
C ASP A 53 3.89 -14.67 -6.62
N ARG A 54 2.67 -14.13 -6.51
CA ARG A 54 1.43 -14.88 -6.67
C ARG A 54 1.16 -15.28 -8.13
N GLU A 55 0.65 -16.49 -8.31
CA GLU A 55 0.10 -16.92 -9.59
C GLU A 55 -1.30 -16.33 -9.78
N VAL A 56 -1.46 -15.47 -10.79
CA VAL A 56 -2.74 -14.84 -11.14
C VAL A 56 -2.91 -14.88 -12.65
N ASN A 57 -4.15 -15.07 -13.09
CA ASN A 57 -4.51 -14.94 -14.50
C ASN A 57 -4.76 -13.47 -14.84
N TYR A 58 -3.85 -12.86 -15.60
CA TYR A 58 -3.89 -11.42 -15.93
C TYR A 58 -4.71 -11.10 -17.19
N PHE A 59 -5.73 -11.90 -17.48
CA PHE A 59 -6.53 -11.75 -18.68
C PHE A 59 -7.50 -10.57 -18.59
N ASP A 60 -7.40 -9.63 -19.53
CA ASP A 60 -8.38 -8.58 -19.79
C ASP A 60 -8.44 -8.28 -21.28
N PHE A 61 -9.64 -8.24 -21.86
CA PHE A 61 -9.82 -8.11 -23.32
C PHE A 61 -9.17 -6.87 -23.91
N TRP A 62 -9.36 -5.71 -23.27
CA TRP A 62 -8.79 -4.46 -23.78
C TRP A 62 -7.27 -4.52 -23.72
N LEU A 63 -6.70 -5.02 -22.61
CA LEU A 63 -5.26 -5.16 -22.43
C LEU A 63 -4.64 -6.12 -23.44
N GLN A 64 -5.26 -7.29 -23.67
CA GLN A 64 -4.79 -8.29 -24.64
C GLN A 64 -4.77 -7.74 -26.07
N ALA A 65 -5.72 -6.87 -26.41
CA ALA A 65 -5.81 -6.23 -27.73
C ALA A 65 -4.77 -5.11 -27.96
N GLN A 66 -4.06 -4.66 -26.91
CA GLN A 66 -3.08 -3.58 -27.06
C GLN A 66 -1.74 -4.07 -27.62
N ARG A 67 -0.94 -3.13 -28.14
CA ARG A 67 0.47 -3.39 -28.48
C ARG A 67 1.28 -3.71 -27.22
N ARG A 68 2.34 -4.52 -27.37
CA ARG A 68 3.21 -4.95 -26.27
C ARG A 68 3.73 -3.79 -25.40
N GLU A 69 4.11 -2.68 -26.01
CA GLU A 69 4.59 -1.49 -25.29
C GLU A 69 3.53 -0.93 -24.32
N VAL A 70 2.28 -0.85 -24.79
CA VAL A 70 1.14 -0.38 -23.98
C VAL A 70 0.81 -1.39 -22.88
N GLN A 71 0.89 -2.69 -23.17
CA GLN A 71 0.67 -3.74 -22.19
C GLN A 71 1.70 -3.69 -21.05
N VAL A 72 2.98 -3.62 -21.39
CA VAL A 72 4.08 -3.55 -20.42
C VAL A 72 3.94 -2.30 -19.56
N LYS A 73 3.64 -1.14 -20.18
CA LYS A 73 3.40 0.10 -19.45
C LYS A 73 2.21 -0.04 -18.50
N MET A 74 1.05 -0.47 -19.00
CA MET A 74 -0.17 -0.63 -18.20
C MET A 74 0.05 -1.58 -17.01
N LEU A 75 0.69 -2.73 -17.23
CA LEU A 75 0.97 -3.70 -16.17
C LEU A 75 1.93 -3.13 -15.11
N ARG A 76 2.93 -2.34 -15.52
CA ARG A 76 3.83 -1.65 -14.58
C ARG A 76 3.06 -0.67 -13.70
N GLU A 77 2.27 0.22 -14.29
CA GLU A 77 1.46 1.21 -13.57
C GLU A 77 0.47 0.53 -12.61
N LEU A 78 -0.22 -0.52 -13.08
CA LEU A 78 -1.13 -1.30 -12.24
C LEU A 78 -0.41 -1.96 -11.06
N SER A 79 0.78 -2.50 -11.28
CA SER A 79 1.59 -3.10 -10.22
C SER A 79 2.02 -2.07 -9.19
N GLU A 80 2.36 -0.85 -9.62
CA GLU A 80 2.76 0.24 -8.74
C GLU A 80 1.57 0.74 -7.92
N ILE A 81 0.40 0.96 -8.55
CA ILE A 81 -0.85 1.31 -7.87
C ILE A 81 -1.24 0.26 -6.83
N ALA A 82 -1.21 -1.02 -7.20
CA ALA A 82 -1.57 -2.11 -6.30
C ALA A 82 -0.62 -2.20 -5.09
N PHE A 83 0.68 -1.98 -5.33
CA PHE A 83 1.67 -1.92 -4.26
C PHE A 83 1.44 -0.74 -3.32
N ASN A 84 1.22 0.45 -3.87
CA ASN A 84 0.94 1.66 -3.10
C ASN A 84 -0.33 1.52 -2.26
N ASN A 85 -1.41 0.98 -2.84
CA ASN A 85 -2.65 0.71 -2.11
C ASN A 85 -2.44 -0.30 -0.97
N CYS A 86 -1.59 -1.31 -1.18
CA CYS A 86 -1.30 -2.33 -0.17
C CYS A 86 -0.58 -1.75 1.07
N ILE A 87 0.32 -0.79 0.89
CA ILE A 87 1.06 -0.16 2.01
C ILE A 87 0.36 1.07 2.59
N LYS A 88 -0.55 1.69 1.83
CA LYS A 88 -1.13 3.00 2.12
C LYS A 88 -1.66 3.17 3.56
N PRO A 89 -2.43 2.24 4.13
CA PRO A 89 -2.96 2.43 5.49
C PRO A 89 -1.86 2.60 6.55
N GLN A 90 -0.78 1.81 6.45
CA GLN A 90 0.34 1.88 7.40
C GLN A 90 1.25 3.07 7.10
N SER A 91 1.40 3.41 5.82
CA SER A 91 2.13 4.61 5.38
C SER A 91 1.47 5.90 5.91
N ASP A 92 0.15 6.01 5.77
CA ASP A 92 -0.63 7.16 6.25
C ASP A 92 -0.57 7.25 7.79
N ALA A 93 -0.64 6.11 8.50
CA ALA A 93 -0.52 6.05 9.95
C ALA A 93 0.87 6.51 10.43
N PHE A 94 1.94 6.02 9.81
CA PHE A 94 3.30 6.42 10.15
C PHE A 94 3.55 7.90 9.84
N THR A 95 3.09 8.38 8.68
CA THR A 95 3.15 9.79 8.28
C THR A 95 2.52 10.69 9.33
N LEU A 96 1.32 10.34 9.80
CA LEU A 96 0.63 11.09 10.85
C LEU A 96 1.43 11.12 12.17
N MET A 97 2.08 10.01 12.53
CA MET A 97 2.91 9.94 13.73
C MET A 97 4.14 10.85 13.64
N VAL A 98 4.88 10.82 12.53
CA VAL A 98 6.08 11.66 12.37
C VAL A 98 5.74 13.15 12.27
N VAL A 99 4.61 13.51 11.66
CA VAL A 99 4.10 14.89 11.64
C VAL A 99 3.76 15.37 13.05
N ARG A 100 3.05 14.55 13.84
CA ARG A 100 2.72 14.88 15.24
C ARG A 100 3.98 15.05 16.09
N LEU A 101 4.93 14.13 15.96
CA LEU A 101 6.20 14.20 16.67
C LEU A 101 6.96 15.48 16.33
N ALA A 102 7.05 15.85 15.05
CA ALA A 102 7.72 17.08 14.64
C ALA A 102 7.03 18.34 15.18
N ALA A 103 5.68 18.35 15.19
CA ALA A 103 4.91 19.47 15.72
C ALA A 103 5.15 19.72 17.22
N VAL A 104 5.26 18.64 18.00
CA VAL A 104 5.43 18.66 19.47
C VAL A 104 6.89 18.89 19.87
N SER A 105 7.83 18.15 19.26
CA SER A 105 9.26 18.20 19.61
C SER A 105 10.00 19.38 19.00
N LYS A 106 9.44 19.99 17.94
CA LYS A 106 10.12 20.97 17.06
C LYS A 106 11.33 20.41 16.30
N ASP A 107 11.59 19.11 16.41
CA ASP A 107 12.60 18.39 15.64
C ASP A 107 11.95 17.77 14.39
N LYS A 108 12.43 18.14 13.21
CA LYS A 108 11.89 17.70 11.92
C LYS A 108 12.65 16.53 11.32
N SER A 109 13.76 16.08 11.93
CA SER A 109 14.68 15.10 11.35
C SER A 109 13.98 13.83 10.84
N LYS A 110 13.08 13.23 11.64
CA LYS A 110 12.32 12.03 11.25
C LYS A 110 11.29 12.28 10.16
N LEU A 111 10.74 13.49 10.08
CA LEU A 111 9.82 13.87 9.01
C LEU A 111 10.61 14.08 7.71
N GLU A 112 11.77 14.73 7.77
CA GLU A 112 12.66 14.91 6.62
C GLU A 112 13.16 13.56 6.10
N GLU A 113 13.63 12.66 6.99
CA GLU A 113 14.00 11.28 6.63
C GLU A 113 12.86 10.55 5.91
N TRP A 114 11.62 10.73 6.39
CA TRP A 114 10.44 10.10 5.77
C TRP A 114 10.12 10.70 4.39
N LEU A 115 10.21 12.02 4.25
CA LEU A 115 9.94 12.71 2.98
C LEU A 115 11.01 12.41 1.93
N ASP A 116 12.27 12.23 2.32
CA ASP A 116 13.36 11.85 1.41
C ASP A 116 13.12 10.48 0.73
N LEU A 117 12.30 9.61 1.34
CA LEU A 117 11.91 8.32 0.76
C LEU A 117 10.81 8.44 -0.30
N TYR A 118 10.10 9.57 -0.35
CA TYR A 118 9.12 9.91 -1.38
C TYR A 118 9.66 11.09 -2.19
N PRO A 119 10.57 10.84 -3.15
CA PRO A 119 10.91 11.90 -4.10
C PRO A 119 9.60 12.42 -4.70
N GLU A 120 9.46 13.74 -4.80
CA GLU A 120 8.36 14.34 -5.55
C GLU A 120 8.25 13.59 -6.87
N ASP A 121 7.06 13.04 -7.15
CA ASP A 121 6.78 12.37 -8.41
C ASP A 121 7.17 13.37 -9.50
N ASN A 122 8.36 13.17 -10.09
CA ASN A 122 8.63 13.76 -11.38
C ASN A 122 7.54 13.14 -12.25
N PRO A 123 6.68 13.95 -12.89
CA PRO A 123 5.78 13.44 -13.89
C PRO A 123 6.68 12.98 -15.04
N ASP A 124 7.28 11.79 -14.89
CA ASP A 124 8.18 11.21 -15.86
C ASP A 124 7.32 10.93 -17.08
N ASP A 125 7.57 11.80 -18.05
CA ASP A 125 7.43 11.65 -19.48
C ASP A 125 6.44 10.53 -19.83
N PHE A 126 5.17 10.92 -20.00
CA PHE A 126 4.24 10.19 -20.86
C PHE A 126 4.83 10.19 -22.27
N THR A 127 5.92 9.43 -22.46
CA THR A 127 6.43 9.00 -23.75
C THR A 127 5.23 8.46 -24.50
N GLN A 128 4.98 9.10 -25.65
CA GLN A 128 3.77 8.98 -26.45
C GLN A 128 3.42 7.50 -26.62
N THR A 129 2.53 6.98 -25.78
CA THR A 129 1.89 5.72 -26.06
C THR A 129 1.13 5.90 -27.36
N ALA A 130 1.09 4.88 -28.22
CA ALA A 130 0.31 4.93 -29.45
C ALA A 130 -1.20 5.15 -29.22
N ILE A 131 -1.64 5.13 -27.96
CA ILE A 131 -3.00 5.45 -27.52
C ILE A 131 -3.04 6.82 -26.81
N PRO A 132 -4.14 7.59 -26.96
CA PRO A 132 -4.32 8.86 -26.26
C PRO A 132 -4.22 8.70 -24.74
N ALA A 133 -3.59 9.67 -24.06
CA ALA A 133 -3.38 9.65 -22.61
C ALA A 133 -4.67 9.43 -21.81
N TYR A 134 -5.76 10.12 -22.19
CA TYR A 134 -7.06 9.96 -21.50
C TYR A 134 -7.62 8.53 -21.59
N VAL A 135 -7.37 7.82 -22.70
CA VAL A 135 -7.80 6.42 -22.86
C VAL A 135 -6.97 5.53 -21.95
N PHE A 136 -5.65 5.76 -21.89
CA PHE A 136 -4.76 5.02 -21.01
C PHE A 136 -5.17 5.20 -19.54
N GLU A 137 -5.36 6.43 -19.08
CA GLU A 137 -5.76 6.74 -17.70
C GLU A 137 -7.11 6.11 -17.34
N GLN A 138 -8.11 6.20 -18.23
CA GLN A 138 -9.42 5.59 -18.01
C GLN A 138 -9.31 4.07 -17.82
N GLN A 139 -8.49 3.41 -18.64
CA GLN A 139 -8.31 1.96 -18.58
C GLN A 139 -7.46 1.56 -17.37
N LEU A 140 -6.47 2.37 -16.99
CA LEU A 140 -5.70 2.19 -15.77
C LEU A 140 -6.60 2.23 -14.53
N GLN A 141 -7.50 3.21 -14.46
CA GLN A 141 -8.49 3.30 -13.37
C GLN A 141 -9.43 2.09 -13.35
N ARG A 142 -9.97 1.69 -14.51
CA ARG A 142 -10.84 0.50 -14.60
C ARG A 142 -10.11 -0.76 -14.13
N LEU A 143 -8.91 -1.00 -14.64
CA LEU A 143 -8.14 -2.20 -14.37
C LEU A 143 -7.66 -2.26 -12.92
N SER A 144 -7.25 -1.13 -12.33
CA SER A 144 -6.80 -1.07 -10.92
C SER A 144 -7.89 -1.42 -9.91
N GLN A 145 -9.17 -1.29 -10.30
CA GLN A 145 -10.32 -1.68 -9.49
C GLN A 145 -10.71 -3.16 -9.68
N SER A 146 -10.15 -3.84 -10.69
CA SER A 146 -10.45 -5.26 -10.91
C SER A 146 -9.82 -6.14 -9.83
N PRO A 147 -10.45 -7.27 -9.45
CA PRO A 147 -9.88 -8.21 -8.48
C PRO A 147 -8.49 -8.73 -8.88
N THR A 148 -8.24 -8.86 -10.18
CA THR A 148 -6.97 -9.31 -10.77
C THR A 148 -5.81 -8.40 -10.39
N PHE A 149 -5.97 -7.10 -10.60
CA PHE A 149 -4.91 -6.10 -10.38
C PHE A 149 -5.01 -5.38 -9.03
N HIS A 150 -5.96 -5.76 -8.17
CA HIS A 150 -6.17 -5.13 -6.87
C HIS A 150 -4.99 -5.31 -5.90
N PHE A 151 -4.35 -6.48 -5.91
CA PHE A 151 -3.22 -6.80 -5.03
C PHE A 151 -1.89 -6.72 -5.79
N PRO A 152 -0.76 -6.51 -5.08
CA PRO A 152 0.56 -6.47 -5.71
C PRO A 152 0.83 -7.71 -6.57
N PHE A 153 1.51 -7.52 -7.69
CA PHE A 153 1.87 -8.59 -8.61
C PHE A 153 3.20 -8.28 -9.30
N ASN A 154 3.81 -9.26 -9.94
CA ASN A 154 5.00 -9.03 -10.78
C ASN A 154 4.57 -8.65 -12.20
N PRO A 155 4.85 -7.41 -12.67
CA PRO A 155 4.44 -6.95 -13.99
C PRO A 155 5.15 -7.71 -15.13
N MET A 156 6.34 -8.25 -14.89
CA MET A 156 7.06 -9.05 -15.89
C MET A 156 6.41 -10.41 -16.10
N ASP A 157 6.05 -11.10 -15.01
CA ASP A 157 5.35 -12.38 -15.09
C ASP A 157 3.99 -12.21 -15.74
N ALA A 158 3.26 -11.16 -15.37
CA ALA A 158 2.02 -10.78 -16.01
C ALA A 158 2.19 -10.55 -17.52
N SER A 159 3.22 -9.80 -17.93
CA SER A 159 3.49 -9.56 -19.35
C SER A 159 3.79 -10.84 -20.12
N ASN A 160 4.43 -11.83 -19.50
CA ASN A 160 4.76 -13.12 -20.13
C ASN A 160 3.54 -14.03 -20.31
N THR A 161 2.48 -13.83 -19.52
CA THR A 161 1.21 -14.58 -19.65
C THR A 161 0.29 -14.03 -20.73
N ILE A 162 0.53 -12.82 -21.24
CA ILE A 162 -0.24 -12.24 -22.34
C ILE A 162 0.08 -12.98 -23.64
N ILE A 163 -0.96 -13.40 -24.36
CA ILE A 163 -0.81 -14.19 -25.58
C ILE A 163 -0.35 -13.27 -26.72
N HIS A 164 0.84 -13.55 -27.26
CA HIS A 164 1.39 -12.79 -28.37
C HIS A 164 1.09 -13.46 -29.72
N GLY A 165 0.40 -12.74 -30.61
CA GLY A 165 0.51 -12.92 -32.06
C GLY A 165 -0.10 -14.18 -32.70
N ASP A 166 -0.82 -15.02 -31.95
CA ASP A 166 -1.58 -16.13 -32.52
C ASP A 166 -3.08 -15.85 -32.32
N GLU A 167 -3.71 -15.28 -33.35
CA GLU A 167 -5.16 -15.02 -33.37
C GLU A 167 -5.97 -16.27 -33.01
N THR A 168 -5.50 -17.46 -33.39
CA THR A 168 -6.15 -18.73 -33.05
C THR A 168 -6.14 -18.97 -31.55
N LYS A 169 -4.98 -18.76 -30.92
CA LYS A 169 -4.79 -18.93 -29.47
C LYS A 169 -5.49 -17.84 -28.67
N LEU A 170 -5.56 -16.62 -29.22
CA LEU A 170 -6.38 -15.54 -28.68
C LEU A 170 -7.86 -15.95 -28.71
N MET A 171 -8.38 -16.45 -29.84
CA MET A 171 -9.77 -16.87 -29.98
C MET A 171 -10.15 -18.07 -29.09
N GLU A 172 -9.26 -19.05 -28.93
CA GLU A 172 -9.45 -20.15 -27.97
C GLU A 172 -9.49 -19.63 -26.53
N THR A 173 -8.57 -18.73 -26.16
CA THR A 173 -8.53 -18.15 -24.82
C THR A 173 -9.71 -17.22 -24.54
N LEU A 174 -10.16 -16.47 -25.56
CA LEU A 174 -11.38 -15.68 -25.51
C LEU A 174 -12.59 -16.59 -25.30
N SER A 175 -12.66 -17.73 -26.01
CA SER A 175 -13.73 -18.71 -25.83
C SER A 175 -13.74 -19.28 -24.41
N GLU A 176 -12.58 -19.65 -23.86
CA GLU A 176 -12.46 -20.15 -22.48
C GLU A 176 -12.76 -19.07 -21.42
N ALA A 177 -12.33 -17.83 -21.63
CA ALA A 177 -12.58 -16.73 -20.71
C ALA A 177 -14.07 -16.34 -20.65
N VAL A 178 -14.76 -16.31 -21.80
CA VAL A 178 -16.21 -16.07 -21.87
C VAL A 178 -17.00 -17.17 -21.15
N ILE A 179 -16.50 -18.41 -21.18
CA ILE A 179 -17.11 -19.54 -20.45
C ILE A 179 -16.92 -19.37 -18.93
N ARG A 180 -15.82 -18.78 -18.48
CA ARG A 180 -15.51 -18.59 -17.05
C ARG A 180 -16.17 -17.34 -16.44
N GLU A 181 -16.28 -16.26 -17.20
CA GLU A 181 -16.92 -15.01 -16.77
C GLU A 181 -17.87 -14.47 -17.85
N PRO A 182 -19.19 -14.74 -17.76
CA PRO A 182 -20.15 -14.37 -18.80
C PRO A 182 -20.48 -12.87 -18.87
N TYR A 183 -20.01 -12.06 -17.91
CA TYR A 183 -20.17 -10.60 -17.92
C TYR A 183 -18.86 -9.94 -18.32
N ILE A 184 -18.62 -9.81 -19.62
CA ILE A 184 -17.44 -9.11 -20.14
C ILE A 184 -17.61 -7.61 -19.89
N GLN A 185 -17.09 -7.12 -18.76
CA GLN A 185 -16.87 -5.69 -18.58
C GLN A 185 -15.70 -5.24 -19.46
N GLY A 186 -15.88 -4.18 -20.25
CA GLY A 186 -14.78 -3.51 -20.96
C GLY A 186 -14.72 -3.69 -22.48
N LEU A 187 -15.69 -4.38 -23.12
CA LEU A 187 -15.74 -4.46 -24.59
C LEU A 187 -16.26 -3.19 -25.27
N PHE A 188 -16.92 -2.28 -24.53
CA PHE A 188 -17.44 -1.02 -25.04
C PHE A 188 -17.30 0.08 -23.99
N PRO A 189 -17.14 1.37 -24.38
CA PRO A 189 -17.46 2.46 -23.46
C PRO A 189 -18.89 2.23 -22.92
N PRO A 190 -19.20 2.61 -21.66
CA PRO A 190 -20.55 2.49 -21.17
C PRO A 190 -21.49 3.13 -22.19
N PRO A 191 -22.59 2.45 -22.57
CA PRO A 191 -23.53 3.01 -23.53
C PRO A 191 -23.94 4.42 -23.06
N GLN A 192 -24.03 5.39 -23.97
CA GLN A 192 -24.25 6.81 -23.61
C GLN A 192 -25.52 7.05 -22.76
N TRP A 193 -26.44 6.09 -22.72
CA TRP A 193 -27.65 6.09 -21.89
C TRP A 193 -27.43 5.69 -20.41
N LEU A 194 -26.20 5.33 -20.02
CA LEU A 194 -25.78 5.09 -18.63
C LEU A 194 -24.98 6.27 -18.03
N LEU A 195 -24.68 7.31 -18.81
CA LEU A 195 -24.13 8.55 -18.27
C LEU A 195 -25.30 9.39 -17.73
N PRO A 196 -25.24 9.91 -16.49
CA PRO A 196 -26.22 10.87 -16.03
C PRO A 196 -26.18 12.06 -16.99
N SER A 197 -27.32 12.37 -17.62
CA SER A 197 -27.51 13.56 -18.43
C SER A 197 -27.04 14.76 -17.61
N GLN A 198 -25.92 15.36 -17.99
CA GLN A 198 -25.44 16.56 -17.31
C GLN A 198 -26.44 17.70 -17.53
N PRO A 199 -26.63 18.56 -16.51
CA PRO A 199 -27.63 19.63 -16.52
C PRO A 199 -27.38 20.70 -17.58
#